data_AF-A0A5E7B7X4-F1
#
_entry.id   AF-A0A5E7B7X4-F1
#
_cell.length_a   1.000
_cell.length_b   1.000
_cell.length_c   1.000
_cell.angle_alpha   90.00
_cell.angle_beta   90.00
_cell.angle_gamma   90.00
#
_symmetry.space_group_name_H-M   'P 1'
#
loop_
_entity.id
_entity.type
_entity.pdbx_description
1 polymer ?
#
loop_
_entity_poly.entity_id
_entity_poly.type
_entity_poly.pdbx_seq_one_letter_code
_entity_poly.pdbx_strand_id
1 'polypeptide(L)'
;MDPLYIEDTDDWLGTPEPLETCRHQLRMYENEFEALTLQLARALENVQGLVQANDAITQERDSLRAKLMSAETDLLREKRSFADVEHQRQYLHSENQRLLRERRDSEEE
;
A
#
# COMPACT_ATOMS: atom_id res chain seq x y z
N MET A 1 -51.82 -38.00 -55.83
CA MET A 1 -50.91 -37.41 -54.85
C MET A 1 -50.05 -36.42 -55.60
N ASP A 2 -50.05 -35.15 -55.18
CA ASP A 2 -49.25 -34.09 -55.81
C ASP A 2 -47.75 -34.38 -55.55
N PRO A 3 -46.88 -34.45 -56.58
CA PRO A 3 -45.46 -34.79 -56.41
C PRO A 3 -44.66 -33.80 -55.55
N LEU A 4 -45.24 -32.63 -55.22
CA LEU A 4 -44.66 -31.57 -54.41
C LEU A 4 -45.22 -31.50 -52.98
N TYR A 5 -46.10 -32.43 -52.59
CA TYR A 5 -46.61 -32.47 -51.22
C TYR A 5 -45.52 -33.01 -50.28
N ILE A 6 -44.84 -32.09 -49.59
CA ILE A 6 -43.97 -32.40 -48.45
C ILE A 6 -44.88 -32.44 -47.21
N GLU A 7 -44.85 -33.57 -46.51
CA GLU A 7 -45.60 -33.76 -45.27
C GLU A 7 -45.09 -32.76 -44.21
N ASP A 8 -46.00 -32.18 -43.43
CA ASP A 8 -45.65 -31.25 -42.36
C ASP A 8 -44.92 -32.02 -41.25
N THR A 9 -43.59 -31.87 -41.17
CA THR A 9 -42.73 -32.58 -40.24
C THR A 9 -42.37 -31.75 -39.01
N ASP A 10 -43.05 -30.63 -38.74
CA ASP A 10 -42.73 -29.75 -37.61
C ASP A 10 -42.79 -30.48 -36.26
N ASP A 11 -43.69 -31.47 -36.12
CA ASP A 11 -43.78 -32.33 -34.94
C ASP A 11 -42.69 -33.43 -34.86
N TRP A 12 -41.96 -33.70 -35.95
CA TRP A 12 -41.05 -34.85 -36.05
C TRP A 12 -39.69 -34.59 -35.39
N LEU A 13 -39.28 -33.32 -35.35
CA LEU A 13 -38.01 -32.89 -34.75
C LEU A 13 -38.16 -32.45 -33.29
N GLY A 14 -39.39 -32.37 -32.76
CA GLY A 14 -39.66 -31.96 -31.38
C GLY A 14 -39.04 -30.60 -31.06
N THR A 15 -39.29 -29.60 -31.92
CA THR A 15 -38.82 -28.24 -31.68
C THR A 15 -39.42 -27.75 -30.36
N PRO A 16 -38.59 -27.27 -29.41
CA PRO A 16 -39.10 -26.86 -28.11
C PRO A 16 -40.07 -25.71 -28.31
N GLU A 17 -41.23 -25.82 -27.69
CA GLU A 17 -42.24 -24.76 -27.74
C GLU A 17 -41.63 -23.44 -27.25
N PRO A 18 -42.06 -22.27 -27.75
CA PRO A 18 -41.53 -20.99 -27.29
C PRO A 18 -41.58 -20.84 -25.76
N LEU A 19 -42.63 -21.38 -25.12
CA LEU A 19 -42.76 -21.39 -23.67
C LEU A 19 -41.71 -22.26 -22.97
N GLU A 20 -41.33 -23.40 -23.57
CA GLU A 20 -40.27 -24.27 -23.05
C GLU A 20 -38.90 -23.59 -23.16
N THR A 21 -38.65 -22.94 -24.29
CA THR A 21 -37.45 -22.13 -24.50
C THR A 21 -37.35 -21.00 -23.47
N CYS A 22 -38.44 -20.25 -23.26
CA CYS A 22 -38.49 -19.19 -22.23
C CYS A 22 -38.24 -19.73 -20.82
N ARG A 23 -38.84 -20.88 -20.45
CA ARG A 23 -38.60 -21.51 -19.14
C ARG A 23 -37.15 -21.94 -18.96
N HIS A 24 -36.53 -22.48 -20.01
CA HIS A 24 -35.13 -22.85 -19.96
C HIS A 24 -34.22 -21.63 -19.79
N GLN A 25 -34.47 -20.56 -20.54
CA GLN A 25 -33.72 -19.30 -20.43
C GLN A 25 -33.84 -18.67 -19.04
N LEU A 26 -35.05 -18.66 -18.45
CA LEU A 26 -35.24 -18.16 -17.08
C LEU A 26 -34.38 -18.92 -16.06
N ARG A 27 -34.32 -20.25 -16.15
CA ARG A 27 -33.46 -21.07 -15.27
C ARG A 27 -31.97 -20.77 -15.47
N MET A 28 -31.54 -20.54 -16.72
CA MET A 28 -30.15 -20.16 -16.98
C MET A 28 -29.82 -18.80 -16.35
N TYR A 29 -30.71 -17.82 -16.51
CA TYR A 29 -30.52 -16.50 -15.89
C TYR A 29 -30.54 -16.56 -14.37
N GLU A 30 -31.42 -17.34 -13.75
CA GLU A 30 -31.41 -17.54 -12.29
C GLU A 30 -30.05 -18.03 -11.80
N ASN A 31 -29.47 -19.03 -12.47
CA ASN A 31 -28.14 -19.55 -12.13
C ASN A 31 -27.03 -18.50 -12.33
N GLU A 32 -27.09 -17.74 -13.44
CA GLU A 32 -26.12 -16.67 -13.71
C GLU A 32 -26.20 -15.54 -12.68
N PHE A 33 -27.41 -15.13 -12.28
CA PHE A 33 -27.62 -14.13 -11.23
C PHE A 33 -27.09 -14.59 -9.88
N GLU A 34 -27.28 -15.85 -9.52
CA GLU A 34 -26.72 -16.42 -8.30
C GLU A 34 -25.18 -16.39 -8.32
N ALA A 35 -24.58 -16.79 -9.45
CA ALA A 35 -23.13 -16.76 -9.63
C ALA A 35 -22.56 -15.33 -9.55
N LEU A 36 -23.21 -14.36 -10.20
CA LEU A 36 -22.80 -12.95 -10.16
C LEU A 36 -22.94 -12.35 -8.75
N THR A 37 -24.02 -12.70 -8.03
CA THR A 37 -24.23 -12.23 -6.67
C THR A 37 -23.12 -12.72 -5.74
N LEU A 38 -22.72 -13.98 -5.90
CA LEU A 38 -21.62 -14.57 -5.13
C LEU A 38 -20.25 -13.97 -5.50
N GLN A 39 -20.00 -13.68 -6.78
CA GLN A 39 -18.81 -12.95 -7.20
C GLN A 39 -18.76 -11.53 -6.63
N LEU A 40 -19.89 -10.82 -6.65
CA LEU A 40 -20.01 -9.48 -6.11
C LEU A 40 -19.75 -9.46 -4.60
N ALA A 41 -20.32 -10.42 -3.85
CA ALA A 41 -20.08 -10.55 -2.42
C ALA A 41 -18.58 -10.74 -2.11
N ARG A 42 -17.90 -11.62 -2.84
CA ARG A 42 -16.45 -11.84 -2.72
C ARG A 42 -15.64 -10.60 -3.09
N ALA A 43 -16.03 -9.90 -4.15
CA ALA A 43 -15.35 -8.67 -4.56
C ALA A 43 -15.48 -7.58 -3.49
N LEU A 44 -16.67 -7.43 -2.89
CA LEU A 44 -16.89 -6.49 -1.79
C LEU A 44 -16.06 -6.85 -0.55
N GLU A 45 -16.00 -8.13 -0.18
CA GLU A 45 -15.14 -8.60 0.92
C GLU A 45 -13.66 -8.30 0.65
N ASN A 46 -13.18 -8.58 -0.56
CA ASN A 46 -11.81 -8.29 -0.97
C ASN A 46 -11.50 -6.78 -0.90
N VAL A 47 -12.40 -5.93 -1.40
CA VAL A 47 -12.24 -4.47 -1.34
C VAL A 47 -12.20 -3.99 0.10
N GLN A 48 -13.09 -4.49 0.96
CA GLN A 48 -13.08 -4.16 2.39
C GLN A 48 -11.76 -4.58 3.05
N GLY A 49 -11.26 -5.79 2.77
CA GLY A 49 -9.98 -6.26 3.27
C GLY A 49 -8.81 -5.38 2.79
N LEU A 50 -8.81 -4.97 1.52
CA LEU A 50 -7.79 -4.07 0.98
C LEU A 50 -7.82 -2.68 1.63
N VAL A 51 -9.01 -2.13 1.89
CA VAL A 51 -9.15 -0.85 2.59
C VAL A 51 -8.60 -0.95 4.01
N GLN A 52 -8.97 -1.99 4.76
CA GLN A 52 -8.46 -2.20 6.12
C GLN A 52 -6.93 -2.38 6.15
N ALA A 53 -6.37 -3.13 5.21
CA ALA A 53 -4.93 -3.29 5.09
C ALA A 53 -4.23 -1.96 4.74
N ASN A 54 -4.83 -1.15 3.86
CA ASN A 54 -4.29 0.17 3.51
C ASN A 54 -4.29 1.12 4.71
N ASP A 55 -5.37 1.12 5.50
CA ASP A 55 -5.47 1.91 6.73
C ASP A 55 -4.38 1.51 7.72
N ALA A 56 -4.16 0.20 7.92
CA ALA A 56 -3.11 -0.30 8.80
C ALA A 56 -1.70 0.11 8.33
N ILE A 57 -1.40 -0.06 7.03
CA ILE A 57 -0.12 0.35 6.43
C ILE A 57 0.08 1.86 6.56
N THR A 58 -0.98 2.65 6.36
CA THR A 58 -0.93 4.10 6.48
C THR A 58 -0.57 4.52 7.91
N GLN A 59 -1.20 3.91 8.91
CA GLN A 59 -0.90 4.16 10.32
C GLN A 59 0.54 3.79 10.68
N GLU A 60 1.02 2.62 10.24
CA GLU A 60 2.40 2.19 10.48
C GLU A 60 3.40 3.14 9.82
N ARG A 61 3.16 3.52 8.56
CA ARG A 61 3.99 4.48 7.82
C ARG A 61 4.05 5.82 8.54
N ASP A 62 2.94 6.32 9.07
CA ASP A 62 2.91 7.57 9.83
C ASP A 62 3.67 7.47 11.15
N SER A 63 3.55 6.34 11.86
CA SER A 63 4.35 6.06 13.06
C SER A 63 5.85 6.05 12.76
N LEU A 64 6.26 5.37 11.69
CA LEU A 64 7.66 5.29 11.28
C LEU A 64 8.20 6.66 10.84
N ARG A 65 7.40 7.45 10.11
CA ARG A 65 7.79 8.83 9.76
C ARG A 65 7.97 9.71 10.98
N ALA A 66 7.10 9.62 11.98
CA ALA A 66 7.24 10.38 13.21
C ALA A 66 8.52 9.99 13.97
N LYS A 67 8.83 8.69 14.06
CA LYS A 67 10.07 8.19 14.67
C LYS A 67 11.30 8.67 13.90
N LEU A 68 11.27 8.62 12.57
CA LEU A 68 12.37 9.09 11.73
C LEU A 68 12.63 10.58 11.95
N MET A 69 11.58 11.41 11.93
CA MET A 69 11.67 12.84 12.21
C MET A 69 12.29 13.10 13.58
N SER A 70 11.86 12.37 14.63
CA SER A 70 12.46 12.52 15.97
C SER A 70 13.94 12.17 15.99
N ALA A 71 14.33 11.05 15.37
CA ALA A 71 15.72 10.62 15.30
C ALA A 71 16.59 11.60 14.49
N GLU A 72 16.06 12.17 13.42
CA GLU A 72 16.76 13.21 12.64
C GLU A 72 16.97 14.48 13.48
N THR A 73 15.97 14.91 14.25
CA THR A 73 16.12 16.07 15.13
C THR A 73 17.14 15.84 16.24
N ASP A 74 17.14 14.65 16.83
CA ASP A 74 18.12 14.27 17.87
C ASP A 74 19.53 14.21 17.28
N LEU A 75 19.68 13.61 16.09
CA LEU A 75 20.96 13.57 15.39
C LEU A 75 21.48 14.97 15.06
N LEU A 76 20.61 15.89 14.63
CA LEU A 76 21.00 17.28 14.37
C LEU A 76 21.43 17.99 15.66
N ARG A 77 20.75 17.72 16.78
CA ARG A 77 21.12 18.27 18.10
C ARG A 77 22.50 17.76 18.53
N GLU A 78 22.73 16.46 18.43
CA GLU A 78 24.03 15.84 18.74
C GLU A 78 25.13 16.41 17.85
N LYS A 79 24.91 16.52 16.53
CA LYS A 79 25.87 17.13 15.61
C LYS A 79 26.26 18.55 16.01
N ARG A 80 25.31 19.37 16.45
CA ARG A 80 25.60 20.72 16.96
C ARG A 80 26.43 20.66 18.25
N SER A 81 26.06 19.78 19.18
CA SER A 81 26.84 19.58 20.42
C SER A 81 28.27 19.16 20.13
N PHE A 82 28.49 18.27 19.15
CA PHE A 82 29.84 17.87 18.74
C PHE A 82 30.63 19.03 18.14
N ALA A 83 30.00 19.88 17.33
CA ALA A 83 30.65 21.06 16.77
C ALA A 83 31.06 22.05 17.87
N ASP A 84 30.20 22.25 18.88
CA ASP A 84 30.49 23.11 20.03
C ASP A 84 31.67 22.57 20.85
N VAL A 85 31.68 21.26 21.13
CA VAL A 85 32.78 20.60 21.84
C VAL A 85 34.09 20.72 21.05
N GLU A 86 34.06 20.52 19.73
CA GLU A 86 35.24 20.66 18.90
C GLU A 86 35.77 22.11 18.89
N HIS A 87 34.88 23.11 18.85
CA HIS A 87 35.27 24.51 18.96
C HIS A 87 35.91 24.83 20.32
N GLN A 88 35.31 24.36 21.42
CA GLN A 88 35.87 24.51 22.76
C GLN A 88 37.24 23.84 22.89
N ARG A 89 37.39 22.62 22.33
CA ARG A 89 38.66 21.89 22.31
C ARG A 89 39.75 22.69 21.59
N GLN A 90 39.42 23.26 20.43
CA GLN A 90 40.36 24.08 19.65
C GLN A 90 40.78 25.34 20.43
N TYR A 91 39.83 26.05 21.02
CA TYR A 91 40.11 27.22 21.85
C TYR A 91 41.03 26.88 23.02
N LEU A 92 40.68 25.87 23.82
CA LEU A 92 41.48 25.43 24.97
C LEU A 92 42.87 24.93 24.56
N HIS A 93 42.99 24.31 23.38
CA HIS A 93 44.29 23.90 22.85
C HIS A 93 45.15 25.12 22.51
N SER A 94 44.60 26.11 21.79
CA SER A 94 45.34 27.35 21.46
C SER A 94 45.76 28.11 22.71
N GLU A 95 44.89 28.19 23.71
CA GLU A 95 45.14 28.88 24.97
C GLU A 95 46.24 28.18 25.79
N ASN A 96 46.19 26.85 25.90
CA ASN A 96 47.27 26.08 26.52
C ASN A 96 48.61 26.30 25.83
N GLN A 97 48.64 26.34 24.49
CA GLN A 97 49.88 26.58 23.74
C GLN A 97 50.43 27.99 23.99
N ARG A 98 49.56 29.00 24.16
CA ARG A 98 49.96 30.36 24.53
C ARG A 98 50.58 30.38 25.92
N LEU A 99 49.88 29.84 26.91
CA LEU A 99 50.34 29.79 28.31
C LEU A 99 51.66 29.02 28.48
N LEU A 100 51.86 27.95 27.70
CA LEU A 100 53.12 27.20 27.68
C LEU A 100 54.29 27.97 27.07
N ARG A 101 54.04 28.95 26.20
CA ARG A 101 55.08 29.88 25.72
C ARG A 101 55.39 30.91 26.79
N GLU A 102 54.37 31.57 27.31
CA GLU A 102 54.52 32.56 28.39
C GLU A 102 55.27 31.99 29.60
N ARG A 103 54.96 30.75 30.04
CA ARG A 103 55.70 30.10 31.12
C ARG A 103 57.16 29.85 30.81
N ARG A 104 57.51 29.47 29.57
CA ARG A 104 58.91 29.25 29.17
C ARG A 104 59.67 30.57 29.16
N ASP A 105 59.07 31.60 28.57
CA ASP A 105 59.68 32.94 28.52
C ASP A 105 59.92 33.48 29.94
N SER A 106 59.00 33.22 30.87
CA SER A 106 59.13 33.60 32.30
C SER A 106 60.18 32.81 33.09
N GLU A 107 60.56 31.61 32.62
CA GLU A 107 61.57 30.76 33.27
C GLU A 107 62.99 31.05 32.73
N GLU A 108 63.09 31.77 31.61
CA GLU A 108 64.35 32.18 30.97
C GLU A 108 64.82 33.60 31.39
N GLU A 109 63.94 34.42 32.00
CA GLU A 109 64.25 35.72 32.64
C GLU A 109 64.71 35.59 34.10
#